data_AF-A0AA39IKW9-F1
#
_entry.id   AF-A0AA39IKW9-F1
#
_cell.length_a   1.000
_cell.length_b   1.000
_cell.length_c   1.000
_cell.angle_alpha   90.00
_cell.angle_beta   90.00
_cell.angle_gamma   90.00
#
_symmetry.space_group_name_H-M   'P 1'
#
loop_
_entity.id
_entity.type
_entity.pdbx_description
1 polymer ?
#
loop_
_entity_poly.entity_id
_entity_poly.type
_entity_poly.pdbx_seq_one_letter_code
_entity_poly.pdbx_strand_id
1 'polypeptide(L)'
;MEVMTSNIITLVAHTSVIFCVFWNKDEHVASSVPPDSENEEILQQLDASLTVNLTLSIVLIAIETFFTLRHIPSKVMGTITLVCHALACLFLLKVVVDVHPVSHLWMLTSLSSGVPVTLHLASFALSFNKNRFC
;
A
#
# COMPACT_ATOMS: atom_id res chain seq x y z
N MET A 1 4.55 5.52 22.54
CA MET A 1 3.26 6.14 22.18
C MET A 1 3.41 6.99 20.93
N GLU A 2 4.43 7.87 20.86
CA GLU A 2 4.71 8.72 19.69
C GLU A 2 4.80 7.95 18.35
N VAL A 3 5.60 6.87 18.28
CA VAL A 3 5.76 6.06 17.05
C VAL A 3 4.44 5.44 16.58
N MET A 4 3.58 5.02 17.52
CA MET A 4 2.28 4.43 17.17
C MET A 4 1.36 5.47 16.54
N THR A 5 1.30 6.67 17.12
CA THR A 5 0.53 7.79 16.59
C THR A 5 1.04 8.19 15.21
N SER A 6 2.35 8.30 15.02
CA SER A 6 2.96 8.60 13.71
C SER A 6 2.62 7.55 12.65
N ASN A 7 2.61 6.26 13.01
CA ASN A 7 2.24 5.19 12.09
C ASN A 7 0.77 5.27 11.67
N ILE A 8 -0.14 5.51 12.62
CA ILE A 8 -1.57 5.66 12.30
C ILE A 8 -1.79 6.85 11.36
N ILE A 9 -1.19 8.01 11.64
CA ILE A 9 -1.32 9.19 10.79
C ILE A 9 -0.79 8.90 9.38
N THR A 10 0.32 8.20 9.27
CA THR A 10 0.94 7.88 7.98
C THR A 10 0.13 6.85 7.20
N LEU A 11 -0.47 5.85 7.87
CA LEU A 11 -1.39 4.89 7.25
C LEU A 11 -2.65 5.59 6.72
N VAL A 12 -3.20 6.55 7.48
CA VAL A 12 -4.32 7.38 7.04
C VAL A 12 -3.94 8.21 5.81
N ALA A 13 -2.78 8.89 5.85
CA ALA A 13 -2.30 9.67 4.72
C ALA A 13 -2.10 8.79 3.47
N HIS A 14 -1.49 7.61 3.62
CA HIS A 14 -1.29 6.66 2.53
C HIS A 14 -2.63 6.20 1.94
N THR A 15 -3.59 5.88 2.80
CA THR A 15 -4.95 5.53 2.38
C THR A 15 -5.61 6.67 1.61
N SER A 16 -5.50 7.91 2.07
CA SER A 16 -6.05 9.08 1.38
C SER A 16 -5.50 9.24 -0.03
N VAL A 17 -4.19 9.06 -0.23
CA VAL A 17 -3.60 9.16 -1.58
C VAL A 17 -4.04 8.00 -2.48
N ILE A 18 -4.17 6.77 -1.94
CA ILE A 18 -4.74 5.63 -2.68
C ILE A 18 -6.17 5.94 -3.15
N PHE A 19 -7.00 6.57 -2.30
CA PHE A 19 -8.34 7.03 -2.70
C PHE A 19 -8.30 8.10 -3.79
N CYS A 20 -7.34 9.03 -3.75
CA CYS A 20 -7.16 10.00 -4.83
C CYS A 20 -6.84 9.31 -6.17
N VAL A 21 -5.96 8.31 -6.17
CA VAL A 21 -5.65 7.52 -7.37
C VAL A 21 -6.86 6.72 -7.84
N PHE A 22 -7.64 6.15 -6.90
CA PHE A 22 -8.86 5.41 -7.22
C PHE A 22 -9.91 6.27 -7.93
N TRP A 23 -10.07 7.53 -7.50
CA TRP A 23 -11.03 8.45 -8.10
C TRP A 23 -10.60 8.94 -9.49
N ASN A 24 -9.29 8.96 -9.77
CA ASN A 24 -8.71 9.39 -11.06
C ASN A 24 -8.20 8.20 -11.89
N LYS A 25 -8.71 6.99 -11.65
CA LYS A 25 -8.19 5.75 -12.26
C LYS A 25 -8.22 5.75 -13.79
N ASP A 26 -9.20 6.43 -14.39
CA ASP A 26 -9.42 6.42 -15.84
C ASP A 26 -8.25 7.11 -16.59
N GLU A 27 -7.68 8.16 -16.01
CA GLU A 27 -6.50 8.85 -16.54
C GLU A 27 -5.26 7.95 -16.49
N HIS A 28 -5.09 7.21 -15.40
CA HIS A 28 -3.99 6.26 -15.22
C HIS A 28 -4.07 5.08 -16.20
N VAL A 29 -5.28 4.56 -16.43
CA VAL A 29 -5.52 3.51 -17.42
C VAL A 29 -5.20 4.03 -18.82
N ALA A 30 -5.69 5.20 -19.20
CA ALA A 30 -5.43 5.79 -20.52
C ALA A 30 -3.93 6.00 -20.79
N SER A 31 -3.16 6.44 -19.80
CA SER A 31 -1.70 6.62 -19.94
C SER A 31 -0.91 5.30 -20.07
N SER A 32 -1.51 4.18 -19.67
CA SER A 32 -0.87 2.86 -19.69
C SER A 32 -1.04 2.14 -21.02
N VAL A 33 -1.85 2.70 -21.92
CA VAL A 33 -2.21 2.11 -23.21
C VAL A 33 -1.16 2.51 -24.25
N PRO A 34 -0.65 1.55 -25.05
CA PRO A 34 0.18 1.87 -26.20
C PRO A 34 -0.52 2.84 -27.17
N PRO A 35 0.19 3.84 -27.73
CA PRO A 35 -0.40 4.88 -28.58
C PRO A 35 -1.08 4.34 -29.85
N ASP A 36 -0.80 3.09 -30.24
CA ASP A 36 -1.33 2.46 -31.46
C ASP A 36 -2.35 1.33 -31.17
N SER A 37 -2.76 1.14 -29.91
CA SER A 37 -3.72 0.07 -29.55
C SER A 37 -5.10 0.63 -29.22
N GLU A 38 -6.04 0.50 -30.15
CA GLU A 38 -7.49 0.69 -29.90
C GLU A 38 -8.14 -0.56 -29.27
N ASN A 39 -7.34 -1.47 -28.70
CA ASN A 39 -7.84 -2.75 -28.21
C ASN A 39 -8.57 -2.57 -26.87
N GLU A 40 -9.90 -2.59 -26.94
CA GLU A 40 -10.79 -2.43 -25.78
C GLU A 40 -10.55 -3.50 -24.70
N GLU A 41 -10.08 -4.69 -25.07
CA GLU A 41 -9.69 -5.74 -24.12
C GLU A 41 -8.51 -5.31 -23.22
N ILE A 42 -7.52 -4.58 -23.78
CA ILE A 42 -6.34 -4.11 -23.03
C ILE A 42 -6.75 -3.04 -22.02
N LEU A 43 -7.65 -2.14 -22.41
CA LEU A 43 -8.22 -1.12 -21.53
C LEU A 43 -8.95 -1.76 -20.35
N GLN A 44 -9.82 -2.72 -20.61
CA GLN A 44 -10.55 -3.45 -19.57
C GLN A 44 -9.60 -4.21 -18.63
N GLN A 45 -8.56 -4.84 -19.17
CA GLN A 45 -7.56 -5.56 -18.37
C GLN A 45 -6.75 -4.62 -17.47
N LEU A 46 -6.36 -3.43 -17.98
CA LEU A 46 -5.63 -2.42 -17.20
C LEU A 46 -6.50 -1.83 -16.10
N ASP A 47 -7.77 -1.52 -16.39
CA ASP A 47 -8.72 -1.02 -15.40
C ASP A 47 -8.99 -2.03 -14.29
N ALA A 48 -9.21 -3.30 -14.66
CA ALA A 48 -9.34 -4.40 -13.71
C ALA A 48 -8.07 -4.57 -12.87
N SER A 49 -6.88 -4.53 -13.48
CA SER A 49 -5.59 -4.65 -12.80
C SER A 49 -5.37 -3.52 -11.79
N LEU A 50 -5.66 -2.28 -12.18
CA LEU A 50 -5.55 -1.12 -11.30
C LEU A 50 -6.55 -1.20 -10.13
N THR A 51 -7.80 -1.57 -10.42
CA THR A 51 -8.83 -1.76 -9.40
C THR A 51 -8.44 -2.84 -8.39
N VAL A 52 -7.92 -3.98 -8.85
CA VAL A 52 -7.41 -5.06 -7.98
C VAL A 52 -6.23 -4.56 -7.14
N ASN A 53 -5.29 -3.84 -7.73
CA ASN A 53 -4.12 -3.34 -6.98
C ASN A 53 -4.52 -2.34 -5.87
N LEU A 54 -5.40 -1.39 -6.17
CA LEU A 54 -5.84 -0.38 -5.20
C LEU A 54 -6.69 -1.00 -4.09
N THR A 55 -7.61 -1.90 -4.43
CA THR A 55 -8.42 -2.62 -3.43
C THR A 55 -7.55 -3.52 -2.54
N LEU A 56 -6.59 -4.25 -3.11
CA LEU A 56 -5.62 -5.03 -2.36
C LEU A 56 -4.80 -4.14 -1.41
N SER A 57 -4.37 -2.96 -1.87
CA SER A 57 -3.61 -2.00 -1.06
C SER A 57 -4.39 -1.55 0.18
N ILE A 58 -5.69 -1.26 0.03
CA ILE A 58 -6.58 -0.90 1.14
C ILE A 58 -6.72 -2.05 2.13
N VAL A 59 -6.92 -3.29 1.64
CA VAL A 59 -7.03 -4.47 2.49
C VAL A 59 -5.74 -4.71 3.29
N LEU A 60 -4.58 -4.57 2.66
CA LEU A 60 -3.28 -4.72 3.33
C LEU A 60 -3.09 -3.67 4.43
N ILE A 61 -3.43 -2.40 4.17
CA ILE A 61 -3.37 -1.32 5.17
C ILE A 61 -4.33 -1.61 6.34
N ALA A 62 -5.52 -2.14 6.06
CA ALA A 62 -6.47 -2.52 7.10
C ALA A 62 -5.93 -3.65 7.99
N ILE A 63 -5.30 -4.67 7.38
CA ILE A 63 -4.63 -5.77 8.09
C ILE A 63 -3.48 -5.24 8.97
N GLU A 64 -2.64 -4.37 8.43
CA GLU A 64 -1.54 -3.75 9.18
C GLU A 64 -2.06 -2.92 10.36
N THR A 65 -3.12 -2.15 10.14
CA THR A 65 -3.78 -1.37 11.20
C THR A 65 -4.29 -2.29 12.30
N PHE A 66 -4.94 -3.40 11.93
CA PHE A 66 -5.40 -4.40 12.90
C PHE A 66 -4.24 -4.99 13.72
N PHE A 67 -3.14 -5.36 13.09
CA PHE A 67 -1.97 -5.86 13.81
C PHE A 67 -1.32 -4.80 14.70
N THR A 68 -1.22 -3.55 14.24
CA THR A 68 -0.66 -2.44 15.02
C THR A 68 -1.49 -2.15 16.28
N LEU A 69 -2.82 -2.25 16.18
CA LEU A 69 -3.72 -2.09 17.33
C LEU A 69 -3.65 -3.29 18.29
N ARG A 70 -3.49 -4.51 17.78
CA ARG A 70 -3.49 -5.72 18.60
C ARG A 70 -2.14 -6.01 19.26
N HIS A 71 -1.04 -5.65 18.60
CA HIS A 71 0.32 -5.92 19.02
C HIS A 71 1.18 -4.68 18.75
N ILE A 72 1.58 -4.00 19.83
CA ILE A 72 2.40 -2.79 19.73
C ILE A 72 3.75 -3.17 19.07
N PRO A 73 4.06 -2.61 17.89
CA PRO A 73 5.29 -2.93 17.18
C PRO A 73 6.51 -2.46 17.99
N SER A 74 7.64 -3.14 17.82
CA SER A 74 8.91 -2.65 18.35
C SER A 74 9.25 -1.29 17.72
N LYS A 75 10.03 -0.45 18.43
CA LYS A 75 10.40 0.88 17.91
C LYS A 75 11.05 0.80 16.52
N VAL A 76 11.93 -0.18 16.31
CA VAL A 76 12.62 -0.38 15.03
C VAL A 76 11.63 -0.75 13.93
N MET A 77 10.71 -1.69 14.18
CA MET A 77 9.70 -2.09 13.20
C MET A 77 8.77 -0.93 12.87
N GLY A 78 8.31 -0.19 13.89
CA GLY A 78 7.46 0.97 13.70
C GLY A 78 8.12 2.08 12.86
N THR A 79 9.42 2.33 13.03
CA THR A 79 10.15 3.30 12.20
C THR A 79 10.32 2.81 10.76
N ILE A 80 10.57 1.51 10.54
CA ILE A 80 10.68 0.95 9.18
C ILE A 80 9.35 1.10 8.44
N THR A 81 8.23 0.71 9.06
CA THR A 81 6.90 0.84 8.42
C THR A 81 6.55 2.30 8.15
N LEU A 82 6.88 3.21 9.08
CA LEU A 82 6.73 4.65 8.87
C LEU A 82 7.46 5.14 7.62
N VAL A 83 8.74 4.77 7.47
CA VAL A 83 9.56 5.18 6.32
C VAL A 83 9.01 4.57 5.02
N CYS A 84 8.62 3.30 5.02
CA CYS A 84 7.99 2.65 3.87
C CYS A 84 6.74 3.40 3.40
N HIS A 85 5.82 3.74 4.31
CA HIS A 85 4.61 4.48 3.94
C HIS A 85 4.88 5.94 3.58
N ALA A 86 5.81 6.61 4.26
CA ALA A 86 6.18 7.98 3.92
C ALA A 86 6.76 8.07 2.51
N LEU A 87 7.67 7.17 2.14
CA LEU A 87 8.20 7.06 0.78
C LEU A 87 7.08 6.71 -0.21
N ALA A 88 6.20 5.78 0.14
CA ALA A 88 5.06 5.44 -0.71
C ALA A 88 4.15 6.64 -1.00
N CYS A 89 3.86 7.45 0.01
CA CYS A 89 3.11 8.69 -0.17
C CYS A 89 3.82 9.67 -1.12
N LEU A 90 5.14 9.82 -1.03
CA LEU A 90 5.90 10.67 -1.95
C LEU A 90 5.86 10.16 -3.39
N PHE A 91 6.01 8.84 -3.58
CA PHE A 91 5.91 8.23 -4.91
C PHE A 91 4.49 8.30 -5.47
N LEU A 92 3.47 8.01 -4.68
CA LEU A 92 2.07 8.14 -5.10
C LEU A 92 1.71 9.59 -5.41
N LEU A 93 2.22 10.56 -4.64
CA LEU A 93 2.04 11.97 -4.96
C LEU A 93 2.63 12.30 -6.33
N LYS A 94 3.82 11.76 -6.64
CA LYS A 94 4.40 11.90 -7.98
C LYS A 94 3.53 11.26 -9.05
N VAL A 95 2.93 10.10 -8.79
CA VAL A 95 1.98 9.42 -9.70
C VAL A 95 0.69 10.21 -9.92
N VAL A 96 0.19 10.89 -8.89
CA VAL A 96 -0.99 11.76 -9.00
C VAL A 96 -0.68 12.98 -9.86
N VAL A 97 0.55 13.52 -9.80
CA VAL A 97 0.95 14.71 -10.59
C VAL A 97 1.37 14.33 -12.01
N ASP A 98 2.17 13.28 -12.16
CA ASP A 98 2.66 12.75 -13.43
C ASP A 98 2.00 11.38 -13.64
N VAL A 99 1.06 11.31 -14.57
CA VAL A 99 0.33 10.08 -14.87
C VAL A 99 1.33 8.95 -15.19
N HIS A 100 1.24 7.83 -14.48
CA HIS A 100 2.18 6.71 -14.58
C HIS A 100 1.50 5.39 -14.96
N PRO A 101 2.25 4.45 -15.58
CA PRO A 101 1.71 3.17 -15.98
C PRO A 101 1.32 2.29 -14.78
N VAL A 102 0.27 1.48 -14.94
CA VAL A 102 -0.27 0.57 -13.90
C VAL A 102 0.80 -0.37 -13.31
N SER A 103 1.82 -0.75 -14.08
CA SER A 103 2.92 -1.62 -13.60
C SER A 103 3.74 -0.99 -12.47
N HIS A 104 3.93 0.34 -12.46
CA HIS A 104 4.65 1.03 -11.39
C HIS A 104 3.88 0.98 -10.07
N LEU A 105 2.55 0.99 -10.13
CA LEU A 105 1.70 0.91 -8.94
C LEU A 105 1.79 -0.47 -8.27
N TRP A 106 1.98 -1.55 -9.03
CA TRP A 106 2.18 -2.89 -8.45
C TRP A 106 3.49 -3.02 -7.66
N MET A 107 4.57 -2.43 -8.18
CA MET A 107 5.85 -2.37 -7.47
C MET A 107 5.72 -1.55 -6.19
N LEU A 108 5.00 -0.43 -6.26
CA LEU A 108 4.79 0.45 -5.12
C LEU A 108 4.00 -0.24 -4.01
N THR A 109 2.85 -0.83 -4.32
CA THR A 109 2.02 -1.58 -3.37
C THR A 109 2.79 -2.71 -2.68
N SER A 110 3.64 -3.43 -3.42
CA SER A 110 4.45 -4.51 -2.87
C SER A 110 5.45 -4.00 -1.82
N LEU A 111 6.11 -2.87 -2.08
CA LEU A 111 7.08 -2.27 -1.17
C LEU A 111 6.42 -1.54 0.00
N SER A 112 5.32 -0.83 -0.26
CA SER A 112 4.65 0.03 0.71
C SER A 112 3.75 -0.72 1.66
N SER A 113 3.12 -1.82 1.22
CA SER A 113 2.09 -2.52 2.00
C SER A 113 2.41 -4.00 2.18
N GLY A 114 3.08 -4.64 1.20
CA GLY A 114 3.54 -6.03 1.33
C GLY A 114 4.61 -6.20 2.41
N VAL A 115 5.66 -5.37 2.40
CA VAL A 115 6.74 -5.42 3.40
C VAL A 115 6.23 -5.14 4.82
N PRO A 116 5.45 -4.07 5.09
CA PRO A 116 4.94 -3.84 6.45
C PRO A 116 4.02 -4.95 6.97
N VAL A 117 3.07 -5.44 6.16
CA VAL A 117 2.16 -6.52 6.57
C VAL A 117 2.93 -7.80 6.90
N THR A 118 3.92 -8.17 6.10
CA THR A 118 4.75 -9.36 6.37
C THR A 118 5.56 -9.23 7.65
N LEU A 119 6.12 -8.05 7.95
CA LEU A 119 6.81 -7.78 9.21
C LEU A 119 5.87 -7.88 10.41
N HIS A 120 4.68 -7.28 10.32
CA HIS A 120 3.68 -7.35 11.39
C HIS A 120 3.18 -8.77 11.64
N LEU A 121 2.92 -9.54 10.58
CA LEU A 121 2.52 -10.94 10.66
C LEU A 121 3.62 -11.81 11.29
N ALA A 122 4.88 -11.63 10.87
CA ALA A 122 6.02 -12.36 11.43
C ALA A 122 6.22 -12.04 12.92
N SER A 123 6.14 -10.76 13.30
CA SER A 123 6.23 -10.34 14.70
C SER A 123 5.11 -10.94 15.55
N PHE A 124 3.88 -10.95 15.02
CA PHE A 124 2.74 -11.55 15.70
C PHE A 124 2.93 -13.06 15.88
N ALA A 125 3.30 -13.79 14.83
CA ALA A 125 3.54 -15.23 14.88
C ALA A 125 4.65 -15.60 15.88
N LEU A 126 5.76 -14.84 15.91
CA LEU A 126 6.85 -15.04 16.87
C LEU A 126 6.39 -14.80 18.32
N SER A 127 5.56 -13.78 18.55
CA SER A 127 4.99 -13.53 19.88
C SER A 127 4.07 -14.67 20.35
N PHE A 128 3.29 -15.26 19.44
CA PHE A 128 2.43 -16.41 19.76
C PHE A 128 3.23 -17.66 20.12
N ASN A 129 4.29 -17.95 19.36
CA ASN A 129 5.16 -19.10 19.65
C ASN A 129 5.84 -18.95 21.02
N LYS A 130 6.32 -17.75 21.35
CA LYS A 130 6.95 -17.49 22.66
C LYS A 130 5.99 -17.74 23.84
N ASN A 131 4.73 -17.37 23.70
CA ASN A 131 3.72 -17.57 24.75
C ASN A 131 3.23 -19.03 24.91
N ARG A 132 3.56 -19.95 23.97
CA ARG A 132 3.22 -21.38 24.11
C ARG A 132 4.26 -22.20 24.89
N PHE A 133 5.43 -21.62 25.18
CA PHE A 133 6.54 -22.30 25.88
C PHE A 133 6.76 -21.78 27.32
N CYS A 134 5.79 -21.07 27.90
CA CYS A 134 5.75 -20.74 29.32
C CYS A 134 4.51 -21.34 29.98
#